data_AF-A0A3D8YRU6-F1
#
_entry.id   AF-A0A3D8YRU6-F1
#
_cell.length_a   1.000
_cell.length_b   1.000
_cell.length_c   1.000
_cell.angle_alpha   90.00
_cell.angle_beta   90.00
_cell.angle_gamma   90.00
#
_symmetry.space_group_name_H-M   'P 1'
#
loop_
_entity.id
_entity.type
_entity.pdbx_description
1 polymer ?
#
loop_
_entity_poly.entity_id
_entity_poly.type
_entity_poly.pdbx_seq_one_letter_code
_entity_poly.pdbx_strand_id
1 'polypeptide(L)'
;MQEKRNFEYAKLLSSQYSTFLSNNTIKNKVLKAFDGQLSVDKFKNTLSPREFVNQFLLDYYPNETTIKSTFINNVLFKTNNHVSIFELNVGKSRLDLCKINSISTAFEIKTELDTPKRLNQQMKDYFQVFDMVYLICSVQDLKSMTSHIPSECGIYTYYSTKTGKYVFKKARGAVKSSSISAFSQLSVLTKKDLNVFFECPTLESKDTMIDLIISKKTEKEINKIFKLCLRRKFQYKWNFLVENSSDILEIDYQWFFKNTLSPRIVYL
;
A
#
# COMPACT_ATOMS: atom_id res chain seq x y z
N MET A 1 15.53 26.81 3.84
CA MET A 1 15.57 26.79 5.32
C MET A 1 14.22 26.42 5.92
N GLN A 2 13.11 27.05 5.50
CA GLN A 2 11.76 26.74 6.00
C GLN A 2 11.27 25.34 5.60
N GLU A 3 11.45 24.92 4.34
CA GLU A 3 11.03 23.58 3.87
C GLU A 3 11.74 22.45 4.64
N LYS A 4 13.07 22.56 4.83
CA LYS A 4 13.84 21.63 5.65
C LYS A 4 13.31 21.56 7.08
N ARG A 5 12.89 22.70 7.65
CA ARG A 5 12.29 22.75 8.99
C ARG A 5 10.91 22.08 9.02
N ASN A 6 10.06 22.33 8.02
CA ASN A 6 8.75 21.68 7.90
C ASN A 6 8.87 20.16 7.74
N PHE A 7 9.85 19.68 6.97
CA PHE A 7 10.12 18.25 6.83
C PHE A 7 10.45 17.60 8.19
N GLU A 8 11.31 18.20 9.00
CA GLU A 8 11.65 17.66 10.34
C GLU A 8 10.43 17.66 11.27
N TYR A 9 9.60 18.70 11.24
CA TYR A 9 8.34 18.71 11.98
C TYR A 9 7.38 17.62 11.51
N ALA A 10 7.26 17.41 10.20
CA ALA A 10 6.37 16.41 9.63
C ALA A 10 6.85 15.00 9.96
N LYS A 11 8.16 14.76 9.92
CA LYS A 11 8.79 13.51 10.39
C LYS A 11 8.48 13.24 11.87
N LEU A 12 8.66 14.25 12.73
CA LEU A 12 8.35 14.13 14.15
C LEU A 12 6.86 13.82 14.37
N LEU A 13 5.96 14.57 13.75
CA LEU A 13 4.52 14.35 13.83
C LEU A 13 4.12 12.96 13.35
N SER A 14 4.66 12.51 12.21
CA SER A 14 4.38 11.19 11.65
C SER A 14 4.74 10.07 12.62
N SER A 15 5.85 10.20 13.36
CA SER A 15 6.27 9.21 14.36
C SER A 15 5.41 9.20 15.63
N GLN A 16 4.70 10.30 15.91
CA GLN A 16 3.88 10.47 17.10
C GLN A 16 2.39 10.26 16.86
N TYR A 17 1.97 10.19 15.59
CA TYR A 17 0.59 10.05 15.17
C TYR A 17 0.11 8.60 15.22
N SER A 18 -1.18 8.42 15.50
CA SER A 18 -1.88 7.16 15.31
C SER A 18 -3.38 7.44 15.17
N THR A 19 -4.06 6.61 14.37
CA THR A 19 -5.49 6.74 14.07
C THR A 19 -6.35 6.75 15.35
N PHE A 20 -5.99 6.02 16.40
CA PHE A 20 -6.77 5.94 17.65
C PHE A 20 -6.55 7.08 18.66
N LEU A 21 -5.65 8.03 18.39
CA LEU A 21 -5.42 9.15 19.30
C LEU A 21 -6.63 10.10 19.29
N SER A 22 -7.02 10.62 20.45
CA SER A 22 -8.06 11.67 20.53
C SER A 22 -7.58 12.97 19.86
N ASN A 23 -8.52 13.79 19.39
CA ASN A 23 -8.22 15.11 18.83
C ASN A 23 -7.44 16.00 19.82
N ASN A 24 -7.72 15.92 21.12
CA ASN A 24 -6.99 16.66 22.16
C ASN A 24 -5.54 16.18 22.29
N THR A 25 -5.31 14.85 22.26
CA THR A 25 -3.96 14.29 22.30
C THR A 25 -3.16 14.68 21.05
N ILE A 26 -3.79 14.65 19.87
CA ILE A 26 -3.18 15.09 18.62
C ILE A 26 -2.81 16.57 18.73
N LYS A 27 -3.75 17.44 19.11
CA LYS A 27 -3.51 18.88 19.30
C LYS A 27 -2.28 19.15 20.18
N ASN A 28 -2.20 18.47 21.33
CA ASN A 28 -1.07 18.64 22.26
C ASN A 28 0.26 18.19 21.65
N LYS A 29 0.28 17.08 20.89
CA LYS A 29 1.48 16.63 20.16
C LYS A 29 1.90 17.64 19.10
N VAL A 30 0.94 18.21 18.37
CA VAL A 30 1.25 19.22 17.36
C VAL A 30 1.82 20.48 18.01
N LEU A 31 1.18 21.03 19.05
CA LEU A 31 1.70 22.21 19.77
C LEU A 31 3.12 22.01 20.28
N LYS A 32 3.41 20.82 20.83
CA LYS A 32 4.77 20.45 21.27
C LYS A 32 5.76 20.35 20.12
N ALA A 33 5.37 19.74 18.99
CA ALA A 33 6.26 19.55 17.85
C ALA A 33 6.73 20.88 17.24
N PHE A 34 5.91 21.93 17.33
CA PHE A 34 6.23 23.25 16.79
C PHE A 34 6.71 24.25 17.85
N ASP A 35 6.98 23.82 19.09
CA ASP A 35 7.35 24.72 20.20
C ASP A 35 6.36 25.90 20.39
N GLY A 36 5.08 25.67 20.08
CA GLY A 36 4.05 26.72 20.07
C GLY A 36 4.18 27.78 18.96
N GLN A 37 5.15 27.66 18.04
CA GLN A 37 5.42 28.63 16.97
C GLN A 37 4.44 28.56 15.79
N LEU A 38 3.74 27.43 15.61
CA LEU A 38 2.71 27.35 14.58
C LEU A 38 1.52 28.19 15.04
N SER A 39 1.12 29.18 14.23
CA SER A 39 0.05 30.10 14.66
C SER A 39 -1.18 29.29 15.03
N VAL A 40 -1.71 29.53 16.24
CA VAL A 40 -2.94 28.91 16.73
C VAL A 40 -4.08 29.18 15.73
N ASP A 41 -4.00 30.27 14.96
CA ASP A 41 -4.99 30.61 13.94
C ASP A 41 -5.02 29.62 12.75
N LYS A 42 -3.92 28.92 12.43
CA LYS A 42 -3.95 27.79 11.48
C LYS A 42 -4.75 26.60 11.99
N PHE A 43 -4.88 26.43 13.31
CA PHE A 43 -5.81 25.48 13.94
C PHE A 43 -7.21 26.06 14.17
N LYS A 44 -7.37 27.39 14.16
CA LYS A 44 -8.69 28.05 14.19
C LYS A 44 -9.35 28.13 12.81
N ASN A 45 -8.60 27.87 11.74
CA ASN A 45 -9.20 27.50 10.46
C ASN A 45 -10.06 26.23 10.64
N THR A 46 -10.98 25.99 9.72
CA THR A 46 -12.02 24.94 9.73
C THR A 46 -11.54 23.48 9.92
N LEU A 47 -10.24 23.23 10.11
CA LEU A 47 -9.66 21.90 10.24
C LEU A 47 -9.49 21.50 11.71
N SER A 48 -9.93 20.29 12.03
CA SER A 48 -9.58 19.58 13.26
C SER A 48 -8.05 19.33 13.36
N PRO A 49 -7.53 19.06 14.57
CA PRO A 49 -6.12 18.70 14.75
C PRO A 49 -5.67 17.52 13.87
N ARG A 50 -6.55 16.55 13.62
CA ARG A 50 -6.25 15.39 12.76
C ARG A 50 -6.18 15.77 11.29
N GLU A 51 -7.13 16.57 10.80
CA GLU A 51 -7.13 17.08 9.43
C GLU A 51 -5.87 17.92 9.16
N PHE A 52 -5.44 18.72 10.13
CA PHE A 52 -4.17 19.44 10.05
C PHE A 52 -2.99 18.47 9.88
N VAL A 53 -2.88 17.43 10.71
CA VAL A 53 -1.79 16.45 10.59
C VAL A 53 -1.84 15.74 9.23
N ASN A 54 -3.02 15.32 8.77
CA ASN A 54 -3.19 14.72 7.45
C ASN A 54 -2.65 15.64 6.35
N GLN A 55 -3.11 16.90 6.30
CA GLN A 55 -2.66 17.84 5.28
C GLN A 55 -1.15 18.12 5.38
N PHE A 56 -0.65 18.34 6.59
CA PHE A 56 0.75 18.67 6.82
C PHE A 56 1.70 17.52 6.43
N LEU A 57 1.33 16.27 6.73
CA LEU A 57 2.12 15.11 6.32
C LEU A 57 2.10 14.93 4.80
N LEU A 58 0.94 15.09 4.16
CA LEU A 58 0.83 15.00 2.69
C LEU A 58 1.74 16.04 2.01
N ASP A 59 1.78 17.25 2.54
CA ASP A 59 2.54 18.37 1.94
C ASP A 59 4.05 18.28 2.17
N TYR A 60 4.50 17.79 3.34
CA TYR A 60 5.90 17.94 3.77
C TYR A 60 6.63 16.64 4.12
N TYR A 61 5.96 15.48 4.11
CA TYR A 61 6.61 14.20 4.44
C TYR A 61 6.32 13.10 3.41
N PRO A 62 7.19 12.93 2.40
CA PRO A 62 7.05 11.91 1.36
C PRO A 62 7.45 10.51 1.88
N ASN A 63 6.80 10.06 2.95
CA ASN A 63 6.98 8.71 3.46
C ASN A 63 6.07 7.71 2.74
N GLU A 64 6.26 6.42 3.03
CA GLU A 64 5.48 5.36 2.39
C GLU A 64 3.97 5.58 2.56
N THR A 65 3.51 6.01 3.74
CA THR A 65 2.08 6.26 4.00
C THR A 65 1.48 7.30 3.05
N THR A 66 2.12 8.47 2.90
CA THR A 66 1.59 9.56 2.07
C THR A 66 1.65 9.23 0.59
N ILE A 67 2.75 8.63 0.12
CA ILE A 67 2.86 8.18 -1.28
C ILE A 67 1.82 7.08 -1.57
N LYS A 68 1.63 6.13 -0.66
CA LYS A 68 0.67 5.03 -0.79
C LYS A 68 -0.77 5.54 -0.84
N SER A 69 -1.16 6.40 0.09
CA SER A 69 -2.52 6.95 0.16
C SER A 69 -2.86 7.83 -1.05
N THR A 70 -1.93 8.70 -1.45
CA THR A 70 -2.14 9.55 -2.62
C THR A 70 -2.12 8.74 -3.92
N PHE A 71 -1.34 7.65 -4.02
CA PHE A 71 -1.43 6.72 -5.16
C PHE A 71 -2.79 6.03 -5.24
N ILE A 72 -3.37 5.64 -4.11
CA ILE A 72 -4.73 5.07 -4.06
C ILE A 72 -5.75 6.05 -4.65
N ASN A 73 -5.72 7.31 -4.22
CA ASN A 73 -6.66 8.33 -4.69
C ASN A 73 -6.53 8.64 -6.18
N ASN A 74 -5.30 8.72 -6.67
CA ASN A 74 -5.03 9.14 -8.05
C ASN A 74 -5.12 8.00 -9.06
N VAL A 75 -4.89 6.76 -8.63
CA VAL A 75 -4.78 5.60 -9.54
C VAL A 75 -5.79 4.51 -9.22
N LEU A 76 -5.86 4.04 -7.97
CA LEU A 76 -6.66 2.86 -7.65
C LEU A 76 -8.15 3.17 -7.60
N PHE A 77 -8.57 4.20 -6.85
CA PHE A 77 -9.98 4.64 -6.80
C PHE A 77 -10.53 5.14 -8.13
N LYS A 78 -9.66 5.51 -9.09
CA LYS A 78 -10.06 5.89 -10.45
C LYS A 78 -10.33 4.70 -11.37
N THR A 79 -10.15 3.47 -10.89
CA THR A 79 -10.41 2.25 -11.67
C THR A 79 -11.49 1.40 -11.03
N ASN A 80 -12.35 0.80 -11.85
CA ASN A 80 -13.46 -0.02 -11.36
C ASN A 80 -13.11 -1.52 -11.39
N ASN A 81 -13.99 -2.36 -10.84
CA ASN A 81 -13.95 -3.82 -10.96
C ASN A 81 -12.65 -4.49 -10.48
N HIS A 82 -12.11 -4.03 -9.35
CA HIS A 82 -10.93 -4.61 -8.72
C HIS A 82 -11.04 -4.58 -7.20
N VAL A 83 -10.16 -5.34 -6.54
CA VAL A 83 -9.90 -5.25 -5.10
C VAL A 83 -8.45 -4.86 -4.92
N SER A 84 -8.20 -3.84 -4.11
CA SER A 84 -6.84 -3.51 -3.69
C SER A 84 -6.57 -3.95 -2.25
N ILE A 85 -5.37 -4.46 -2.02
CA ILE A 85 -4.96 -5.09 -0.77
C ILE A 85 -3.69 -4.40 -0.30
N PHE A 86 -3.67 -4.03 0.98
CA PHE A 86 -2.51 -3.46 1.65
C PHE A 86 -1.65 -4.55 2.28
N GLU A 87 -0.33 -4.39 2.23
CA GLU A 87 0.64 -5.11 3.05
C GLU A 87 0.53 -6.64 3.01
N LEU A 88 0.58 -7.22 1.81
CA LEU A 88 0.48 -8.67 1.62
C LEU A 88 1.86 -9.34 1.73
N ASN A 89 1.96 -10.38 2.57
CA ASN A 89 3.20 -11.16 2.68
C ASN A 89 3.37 -12.08 1.46
N VAL A 90 4.55 -12.05 0.85
CA VAL A 90 4.89 -12.78 -0.38
C VAL A 90 6.33 -13.28 -0.27
N GLY A 91 6.51 -14.60 -0.12
CA GLY A 91 7.85 -15.17 0.10
C GLY A 91 8.53 -14.57 1.32
N LYS A 92 9.69 -13.95 1.13
CA LYS A 92 10.47 -13.26 2.19
C LYS A 92 10.19 -11.76 2.24
N SER A 93 9.25 -11.29 1.43
CA SER A 93 8.94 -9.88 1.21
C SER A 93 7.53 -9.54 1.69
N ARG A 94 7.28 -8.26 1.85
CA ARG A 94 5.96 -7.71 2.20
C ARG A 94 5.63 -6.64 1.18
N LEU A 95 4.62 -6.91 0.37
CA LEU A 95 4.18 -6.07 -0.72
C LEU A 95 3.30 -4.93 -0.21
N ASP A 96 3.61 -3.69 -0.60
CA ASP A 96 2.88 -2.51 -0.13
C ASP A 96 1.43 -2.50 -0.55
N LEU A 97 1.18 -2.69 -1.84
CA LEU A 97 -0.15 -2.73 -2.44
C LEU A 97 -0.22 -3.79 -3.53
N CYS A 98 -1.35 -4.46 -3.65
CA CYS A 98 -1.71 -5.16 -4.88
C CYS A 98 -3.12 -4.82 -5.34
N LYS A 99 -3.35 -4.97 -6.64
CA LYS A 99 -4.64 -4.80 -7.31
C LYS A 99 -5.00 -6.13 -7.97
N ILE A 100 -6.16 -6.66 -7.63
CA ILE A 100 -6.68 -7.94 -8.12
C ILE A 100 -7.94 -7.71 -8.93
N ASN A 101 -7.87 -8.04 -10.22
CA ASN A 101 -9.02 -8.21 -11.10
C ASN A 101 -8.80 -9.47 -11.96
N SER A 102 -9.05 -9.44 -13.28
CA SER A 102 -8.61 -10.52 -14.18
C SER A 102 -7.09 -10.69 -14.23
N ILE A 103 -6.34 -9.64 -13.87
CA ILE A 103 -4.89 -9.56 -13.77
C ILE A 103 -4.52 -9.25 -12.31
N SER A 104 -3.52 -9.93 -11.76
CA SER A 104 -2.94 -9.60 -10.46
C SER A 104 -1.76 -8.64 -10.64
N THR A 105 -1.85 -7.44 -10.06
CA THR A 105 -0.79 -6.41 -10.17
C THR A 105 -0.22 -6.10 -8.79
N ALA A 106 1.09 -6.22 -8.62
CA ALA A 106 1.82 -5.78 -7.44
C ALA A 106 2.37 -4.36 -7.64
N PHE A 107 2.35 -3.55 -6.57
CA PHE A 107 2.96 -2.23 -6.50
C PHE A 107 3.87 -2.17 -5.26
N GLU A 108 5.16 -1.98 -5.50
CA GLU A 108 6.17 -1.73 -4.47
C GLU A 108 6.51 -0.24 -4.49
N ILE A 109 6.50 0.40 -3.32
CA ILE A 109 6.79 1.82 -3.16
C ILE A 109 8.22 1.99 -2.65
N LYS A 110 8.96 2.89 -3.28
CA LYS A 110 10.25 3.37 -2.78
C LYS A 110 10.22 4.89 -2.71
N THR A 111 10.34 5.38 -1.49
CA THR A 111 10.43 6.81 -1.22
C THR A 111 11.85 7.30 -1.25
N GLU A 112 12.04 8.62 -1.27
CA GLU A 112 13.37 9.24 -1.18
C GLU A 112 14.06 8.94 0.18
N LEU A 113 13.30 8.40 1.14
CA LEU A 113 13.80 7.99 2.46
C LEU A 113 14.27 6.53 2.46
N ASP A 114 14.01 5.76 1.40
CA ASP A 114 14.29 4.33 1.31
C ASP A 114 15.65 4.02 0.70
N THR A 115 16.14 2.81 0.97
CA THR A 115 17.29 2.24 0.25
C THR A 115 16.83 1.06 -0.62
N PRO A 116 17.46 0.82 -1.79
CA PRO A 116 17.09 -0.27 -2.68
C PRO A 116 17.54 -1.66 -2.20
N LYS A 117 18.11 -1.78 -0.99
CA LYS A 117 18.76 -3.00 -0.49
C LYS A 117 17.87 -4.25 -0.56
N ARG A 118 16.56 -4.09 -0.36
CA ARG A 118 15.58 -5.20 -0.39
C ARG A 118 14.92 -5.38 -1.77
N LEU A 119 15.09 -4.43 -2.68
CA LEU A 119 14.33 -4.35 -3.92
C LEU A 119 14.56 -5.57 -4.82
N ASN A 120 15.81 -6.06 -4.92
CA ASN A 120 16.11 -7.28 -5.68
C ASN A 120 15.34 -8.50 -5.17
N GLN A 121 15.25 -8.71 -3.86
CA GLN A 121 14.51 -9.84 -3.28
C GLN A 121 13.00 -9.65 -3.48
N GLN A 122 12.50 -8.44 -3.32
CA GLN A 122 11.10 -8.08 -3.55
C GLN A 122 10.69 -8.38 -4.99
N MET A 123 11.51 -7.97 -5.98
CA MET A 123 11.25 -8.30 -7.39
C MET A 123 11.22 -9.81 -7.62
N LYS A 124 12.17 -10.58 -7.06
CA LYS A 124 12.16 -12.05 -7.16
C LYS A 124 10.86 -12.65 -6.62
N ASP A 125 10.44 -12.23 -5.42
CA ASP A 125 9.26 -12.78 -4.76
C ASP A 125 7.96 -12.39 -5.51
N TYR A 126 7.84 -11.14 -5.96
CA TYR A 126 6.60 -10.64 -6.58
C TYR A 126 6.39 -11.17 -7.99
N PHE A 127 7.45 -11.30 -8.80
CA PHE A 127 7.34 -11.84 -10.17
C PHE A 127 6.91 -13.32 -10.18
N GLN A 128 7.15 -14.05 -9.09
CA GLN A 128 6.66 -15.42 -8.92
C GLN A 128 5.17 -15.51 -8.58
N VAL A 129 4.51 -14.42 -8.21
CA VAL A 129 3.13 -14.45 -7.69
C VAL A 129 2.15 -13.62 -8.53
N PHE A 130 2.60 -12.48 -9.05
CA PHE A 130 1.73 -11.51 -9.72
C PHE A 130 1.91 -11.52 -11.25
N ASP A 131 0.80 -11.32 -11.97
CA ASP A 131 0.83 -11.16 -13.42
C ASP A 131 1.63 -9.94 -13.84
N MET A 132 1.57 -8.85 -13.08
CA MET A 132 2.33 -7.62 -13.34
C MET A 132 2.93 -7.09 -12.05
N VAL A 133 4.12 -6.52 -12.12
CA VAL A 133 4.80 -5.87 -10.99
C VAL A 133 5.17 -4.45 -11.40
N TYR A 134 4.88 -3.48 -10.54
CA TYR A 134 5.27 -2.09 -10.69
C TYR A 134 6.13 -1.65 -9.51
N LEU A 135 7.18 -0.89 -9.82
CA LEU A 135 7.83 -0.01 -8.87
C LEU A 135 7.15 1.37 -8.92
N ILE A 136 6.92 1.97 -7.75
CA ILE A 136 6.52 3.37 -7.59
C ILE A 136 7.70 4.08 -6.92
N CYS A 137 8.32 5.05 -7.60
CA CYS A 137 9.46 5.78 -7.04
C CYS A 137 9.44 7.28 -7.39
N SER A 138 10.25 8.06 -6.68
CA SER A 138 10.47 9.46 -7.01
C SER A 138 11.13 9.60 -8.38
N VAL A 139 10.81 10.65 -9.15
CA VAL A 139 11.45 10.90 -10.45
C VAL A 139 12.98 11.10 -10.29
N GLN A 140 13.41 11.62 -9.14
CA GLN A 140 14.80 11.81 -8.76
C GLN A 140 15.54 10.47 -8.61
N ASP A 141 14.88 9.45 -8.07
CA ASP A 141 15.47 8.14 -7.78
C ASP A 141 15.31 7.11 -8.91
N LEU A 142 14.60 7.46 -9.99
CA LEU A 142 14.35 6.54 -11.09
C LEU A 142 15.62 5.87 -11.61
N LYS A 143 16.69 6.65 -11.81
CA LYS A 143 17.96 6.14 -12.35
C LYS A 143 18.64 5.16 -11.39
N SER A 144 18.64 5.45 -10.08
CA SER A 144 19.26 4.59 -9.07
C SER A 144 18.48 3.30 -8.85
N MET A 145 17.14 3.33 -9.02
CA MET A 145 16.29 2.15 -8.84
C MET A 145 16.28 1.21 -10.05
N THR A 146 16.52 1.72 -11.27
CA THR A 146 16.38 0.94 -12.51
C THR A 146 17.34 -0.26 -12.56
N SER A 147 18.53 -0.17 -11.95
CA SER A 147 19.48 -1.29 -11.88
C SER A 147 19.04 -2.45 -10.96
N HIS A 148 18.00 -2.25 -10.16
CA HIS A 148 17.51 -3.23 -9.18
C HIS A 148 16.19 -3.90 -9.59
N ILE A 149 15.66 -3.55 -10.76
CA ILE A 149 14.39 -4.08 -11.25
C ILE A 149 14.55 -4.71 -12.62
N PRO A 150 13.84 -5.81 -12.91
CA PRO A 150 13.85 -6.42 -14.24
C PRO A 150 13.20 -5.48 -15.28
N SER A 151 13.48 -5.72 -16.55
CA SER A 151 12.96 -4.92 -17.68
C SER A 151 11.44 -4.96 -17.78
N GLU A 152 10.85 -6.07 -17.33
CA GLU A 152 9.44 -6.39 -17.31
C GLU A 152 8.67 -5.60 -16.23
N CYS A 153 9.38 -5.06 -15.24
CA CYS A 153 8.76 -4.31 -14.13
C CYS A 153 8.24 -2.98 -14.66
N GLY A 154 6.95 -2.69 -14.47
CA GLY A 154 6.43 -1.37 -14.77
C GLY A 154 6.96 -0.32 -13.80
N ILE A 155 6.88 0.95 -14.20
CA ILE A 155 7.33 2.06 -13.36
C ILE A 155 6.27 3.16 -13.35
N TYR A 156 5.82 3.50 -12.14
CA TYR A 156 5.24 4.80 -11.87
C TYR A 156 6.29 5.68 -11.20
N THR A 157 6.42 6.88 -11.72
CA THR A 157 7.19 7.95 -11.07
C THR A 157 6.25 8.90 -10.36
N TYR A 158 6.70 9.52 -9.29
CA TYR A 158 6.02 10.67 -8.70
C TYR A 158 6.97 11.84 -8.47
N TYR A 159 6.40 13.02 -8.36
CA TYR A 159 7.06 14.23 -7.88
C TYR A 159 6.07 15.05 -7.05
N SER A 160 6.58 15.86 -6.11
CA SER A 160 5.76 16.81 -5.37
C SER A 160 5.67 18.14 -6.13
N THR A 161 4.48 18.70 -6.22
CA THR A 161 4.24 20.05 -6.76
C THR A 161 4.60 21.12 -5.74
N LYS A 162 4.71 22.38 -6.17
CA LYS A 162 4.91 23.52 -5.26
C LYS A 162 3.81 23.67 -4.20
N THR A 163 2.65 23.05 -4.42
CA THR A 163 1.51 23.04 -3.49
C THR A 163 1.45 21.78 -2.63
N GLY A 164 2.52 20.98 -2.57
CA GLY A 164 2.60 19.77 -1.72
C GLY A 164 1.89 18.52 -2.28
N LYS A 165 1.22 18.62 -3.43
CA LYS A 165 0.50 17.49 -4.03
C LYS A 165 1.44 16.58 -4.81
N TYR A 166 1.34 15.27 -4.61
CA TYR A 166 2.03 14.28 -5.44
C TYR A 166 1.32 14.07 -6.78
N VAL A 167 2.09 14.09 -7.86
CA VAL A 167 1.62 13.77 -9.21
C VAL A 167 2.30 12.49 -9.67
N PHE A 168 1.50 11.50 -10.07
CA PHE A 168 1.98 10.22 -10.56
C PHE A 168 1.96 10.15 -12.09
N LYS A 169 3.04 9.65 -12.68
CA LYS A 169 3.15 9.39 -14.12
C LYS A 169 3.65 7.98 -14.36
N LYS A 170 2.98 7.22 -15.23
CA LYS A 170 3.48 5.94 -15.72
C LYS A 170 4.65 6.18 -16.67
N ALA A 171 5.86 5.91 -16.20
CA ALA A 171 7.10 6.06 -16.98
C ALA A 171 7.37 4.82 -17.85
N ARG A 172 6.97 3.63 -17.37
CA ARG A 172 7.12 2.36 -18.09
C ARG A 172 5.91 1.46 -17.82
N GLY A 173 5.34 0.85 -18.86
CA GLY A 173 4.29 -0.17 -18.70
C GLY A 173 4.90 -1.49 -18.22
N ALA A 174 4.21 -2.19 -17.31
CA ALA A 174 4.62 -3.54 -16.93
C ALA A 174 4.32 -4.56 -18.04
N VAL A 175 5.22 -5.51 -18.20
CA VAL A 175 5.02 -6.71 -19.03
C VAL A 175 4.48 -7.83 -18.14
N LYS A 176 3.64 -8.69 -18.70
CA LYS A 176 3.12 -9.83 -17.95
C LYS A 176 4.28 -10.77 -17.57
N SER A 177 4.36 -11.15 -16.29
CA SER A 177 5.35 -12.08 -15.78
C SER A 177 5.25 -13.44 -16.49
N SER A 178 6.38 -13.96 -16.94
CA SER A 178 6.56 -15.34 -17.41
C SER A 178 7.11 -16.27 -16.32
N SER A 179 7.27 -15.77 -15.09
CA SER A 179 7.93 -16.48 -13.98
C SER A 179 6.99 -16.85 -12.84
N ILE A 180 5.66 -16.83 -13.08
CA ILE A 180 4.66 -17.20 -12.07
C ILE A 180 4.90 -18.65 -11.64
N SER A 181 4.92 -18.88 -10.34
CA SER A 181 5.09 -20.19 -9.71
C SER A 181 3.81 -20.57 -8.97
N ALA A 182 3.26 -21.74 -9.30
CA ALA A 182 2.11 -22.29 -8.59
C ALA A 182 2.40 -22.45 -7.09
N PHE A 183 3.59 -22.94 -6.73
CA PHE A 183 4.03 -23.06 -5.35
C PHE A 183 4.01 -21.69 -4.66
N SER A 184 4.68 -20.69 -5.23
CA SER A 184 4.77 -19.35 -4.63
C SER A 184 3.39 -18.69 -4.46
N GLN A 185 2.47 -18.85 -5.41
CA GLN A 185 1.09 -18.36 -5.27
C GLN A 185 0.33 -19.05 -4.13
N LEU A 186 0.41 -20.37 -4.03
CA LEU A 186 -0.26 -21.13 -2.97
C LEU A 186 0.37 -20.86 -1.60
N SER A 187 1.68 -20.59 -1.54
CA SER A 187 2.40 -20.21 -0.32
C SER A 187 1.96 -18.85 0.24
N VAL A 188 1.31 -17.98 -0.53
CA VAL A 188 0.71 -16.73 -0.03
C VAL A 188 -0.59 -16.99 0.75
N LEU A 189 -1.31 -18.06 0.42
CA LEU A 189 -2.64 -18.36 0.98
C LEU A 189 -2.54 -19.09 2.32
N THR A 190 -3.50 -18.94 3.24
CA THR A 190 -3.50 -19.73 4.49
C THR A 190 -3.94 -21.18 4.24
N LYS A 191 -3.69 -22.12 5.17
CA LYS A 191 -4.24 -23.50 5.06
C LYS A 191 -5.77 -23.49 4.87
N LYS A 192 -6.48 -22.58 5.57
CA LYS A 192 -7.93 -22.39 5.42
C LYS A 192 -8.31 -21.95 4.01
N ASP A 193 -7.54 -21.02 3.43
CA ASP A 193 -7.77 -20.58 2.05
C ASP A 193 -7.54 -21.75 1.06
N LEU A 194 -6.49 -22.56 1.24
CA LEU A 194 -6.24 -23.75 0.41
C LEU A 194 -7.40 -24.75 0.50
N ASN A 195 -7.92 -25.00 1.70
CA ASN A 195 -9.07 -25.88 1.89
C ASN A 195 -10.34 -25.36 1.21
N VAL A 196 -10.68 -24.09 1.44
CA VAL A 196 -11.93 -23.49 0.94
C VAL A 196 -11.93 -23.27 -0.58
N PHE A 197 -10.81 -22.85 -1.15
CA PHE A 197 -10.76 -22.44 -2.57
C PHE A 197 -10.23 -23.50 -3.52
N PHE A 198 -9.43 -24.45 -3.02
CA PHE A 198 -8.86 -25.54 -3.82
C PHE A 198 -9.43 -26.90 -3.46
N GLU A 199 -10.38 -26.96 -2.52
CA GLU A 199 -11.01 -28.20 -2.03
C GLU A 199 -9.95 -29.20 -1.50
N CYS A 200 -8.82 -28.68 -1.01
CA CYS A 200 -7.74 -29.50 -0.49
C CYS A 200 -8.07 -29.95 0.93
N PRO A 201 -8.04 -31.26 1.26
CA PRO A 201 -8.19 -31.70 2.64
C PRO A 201 -7.10 -31.06 3.52
N THR A 202 -7.42 -30.78 4.78
CA THR A 202 -6.44 -30.27 5.73
C THR A 202 -5.41 -31.36 6.01
N LEU A 203 -4.14 -31.09 5.69
CA LEU A 203 -3.02 -31.99 5.95
C LEU A 203 -2.08 -31.42 7.02
N GLU A 204 -1.13 -32.26 7.45
CA GLU A 204 -0.17 -31.98 8.51
C GLU A 204 0.60 -30.68 8.27
N SER A 205 1.15 -30.49 7.06
CA SER A 205 1.88 -29.28 6.69
C SER A 205 1.16 -28.51 5.59
N LYS A 206 1.54 -27.24 5.43
CA LYS A 206 1.02 -26.44 4.32
C LYS A 206 1.63 -26.91 2.99
N ASP A 207 2.90 -27.29 3.01
CA ASP A 207 3.62 -27.71 1.81
C ASP A 207 3.03 -28.99 1.23
N THR A 208 2.62 -29.96 2.06
CA THR A 208 1.93 -31.17 1.55
C THR A 208 0.57 -30.86 0.92
N MET A 209 -0.16 -29.86 1.44
CA MET A 209 -1.38 -29.37 0.79
C MET A 209 -1.08 -28.71 -0.56
N ILE A 210 0.02 -27.95 -0.66
CA ILE A 210 0.45 -27.30 -1.90
C ILE A 210 0.82 -28.36 -2.94
N ASP A 211 1.63 -29.35 -2.58
CA ASP A 211 2.04 -30.43 -3.48
C ASP A 211 0.84 -31.22 -4.01
N LEU A 212 -0.14 -31.50 -3.14
CA LEU A 212 -1.39 -32.15 -3.55
C LEU A 212 -2.20 -31.30 -4.54
N ILE A 213 -2.24 -29.98 -4.36
CA ILE A 213 -2.94 -29.08 -5.30
C ILE A 213 -2.20 -29.04 -6.65
N ILE A 214 -0.87 -28.92 -6.63
CA ILE A 214 -0.03 -28.85 -7.84
C ILE A 214 -0.15 -30.13 -8.67
N SER A 215 -0.18 -31.31 -8.03
CA SER A 215 -0.37 -32.59 -8.74
C SER A 215 -1.74 -32.73 -9.43
N LYS A 216 -2.73 -31.90 -9.07
CA LYS A 216 -4.12 -32.01 -9.55
C LYS A 216 -4.58 -30.85 -10.43
N LYS A 217 -3.85 -29.74 -10.49
CA LYS A 217 -4.27 -28.52 -11.18
C LYS A 217 -3.12 -27.91 -11.95
N THR A 218 -3.44 -27.37 -13.12
CA THR A 218 -2.48 -26.62 -13.93
C THR A 218 -2.16 -25.27 -13.29
N GLU A 219 -1.01 -24.68 -13.63
CA GLU A 219 -0.62 -23.34 -13.15
C GLU A 219 -1.66 -22.27 -13.53
N LYS A 220 -2.29 -22.40 -14.70
CA LYS A 220 -3.34 -21.48 -15.18
C LYS A 220 -4.58 -21.54 -14.29
N GLU A 221 -5.00 -22.74 -13.90
CA GLU A 221 -6.13 -22.92 -12.97
C GLU A 221 -5.77 -22.39 -11.59
N ILE A 222 -4.56 -22.68 -11.09
CA ILE A 222 -4.07 -22.18 -9.80
C ILE A 222 -4.05 -20.66 -9.78
N ASN A 223 -3.50 -20.02 -10.81
CA ASN A 223 -3.47 -18.56 -10.95
C ASN A 223 -4.88 -17.95 -10.95
N LYS A 224 -5.84 -18.58 -11.64
CA LYS A 224 -7.24 -18.14 -11.67
C LYS A 224 -7.88 -18.24 -10.28
N ILE A 225 -7.72 -19.37 -9.60
CA ILE A 225 -8.30 -19.61 -8.26
C ILE A 225 -7.62 -18.71 -7.22
N PHE A 226 -6.30 -18.52 -7.28
CA PHE A 226 -5.54 -17.60 -6.43
C PHE A 226 -6.10 -16.18 -6.49
N LYS A 227 -6.31 -15.64 -7.70
CA LYS A 227 -6.92 -14.31 -7.89
C LYS A 227 -8.34 -14.25 -7.33
N LEU A 228 -9.15 -15.30 -7.55
CA LEU A 228 -10.51 -15.39 -6.99
C LEU A 228 -10.49 -15.39 -5.46
N CYS A 229 -9.56 -16.13 -4.85
CA CYS A 229 -9.37 -16.22 -3.41
C CYS A 229 -9.05 -14.84 -2.81
N LEU A 230 -8.01 -14.16 -3.32
CA LEU A 230 -7.64 -12.83 -2.85
C LEU A 230 -8.79 -11.83 -3.04
N ARG A 231 -9.45 -11.84 -4.20
CA ARG A 231 -10.59 -10.97 -4.45
C ARG A 231 -11.70 -11.18 -3.42
N ARG A 232 -12.17 -12.42 -3.23
CA ARG A 232 -13.25 -12.72 -2.28
C ARG A 232 -12.88 -12.38 -0.83
N LYS A 233 -11.64 -12.67 -0.42
CA LYS A 233 -11.17 -12.43 0.95
C LYS A 233 -11.11 -10.95 1.33
N PHE A 234 -10.73 -10.09 0.37
CA PHE A 234 -10.47 -8.67 0.64
C PHE A 234 -11.52 -7.73 0.04
N GLN A 235 -12.51 -8.23 -0.71
CA GLN A 235 -13.55 -7.41 -1.35
C GLN A 235 -14.27 -6.51 -0.33
N TYR A 236 -14.70 -7.06 0.81
CA TYR A 236 -15.45 -6.29 1.80
C TYR A 236 -14.60 -5.15 2.39
N LYS A 237 -13.31 -5.38 2.65
CA LYS A 237 -12.38 -4.37 3.18
C LYS A 237 -12.13 -3.25 2.19
N TRP A 238 -11.95 -3.62 0.92
CA TRP A 238 -11.75 -2.65 -0.15
C TRP A 238 -13.01 -1.83 -0.41
N ASN A 239 -14.18 -2.47 -0.47
CA ASN A 239 -15.46 -1.78 -0.61
C ASN A 239 -15.71 -0.81 0.54
N PHE A 240 -15.47 -1.25 1.78
CA PHE A 240 -15.58 -0.40 2.96
C PHE A 240 -14.73 0.87 2.80
N LEU A 241 -13.46 0.72 2.40
CA LEU A 241 -12.57 1.86 2.22
C LEU A 241 -13.05 2.80 1.10
N VAL A 242 -13.51 2.26 -0.03
CA VAL A 242 -14.02 3.05 -1.17
C VAL A 242 -15.28 3.82 -0.77
N GLU A 243 -16.25 3.15 -0.16
CA GLU A 243 -17.55 3.71 0.25
C GLU A 243 -17.41 4.80 1.32
N ASN A 244 -16.39 4.71 2.18
CA ASN A 244 -16.13 5.66 3.25
C ASN A 244 -14.97 6.62 2.94
N SER A 245 -14.45 6.62 1.71
CA SER A 245 -13.23 7.36 1.35
C SER A 245 -13.35 8.88 1.51
N SER A 246 -14.56 9.44 1.42
CA SER A 246 -14.83 10.87 1.69
C SER A 246 -14.69 11.24 3.17
N ASP A 247 -14.88 10.26 4.05
CA ASP A 247 -14.96 10.45 5.50
C ASP A 247 -13.69 9.96 6.21
N ILE A 248 -12.73 9.39 5.46
CA ILE A 248 -11.46 8.88 5.97
C ILE A 248 -10.33 9.77 5.48
N LEU A 249 -9.46 10.21 6.40
CA LEU A 249 -8.25 10.94 6.04
C LEU A 249 -7.24 10.01 5.35
N GLU A 250 -6.59 10.50 4.30
CA GLU A 250 -5.71 9.70 3.44
C GLU A 250 -4.67 8.89 4.23
N ILE A 251 -4.03 9.53 5.23
CA ILE A 251 -2.99 8.90 6.04
C ILE A 251 -3.50 7.71 6.88
N ASP A 252 -4.82 7.54 7.03
CA ASP A 252 -5.45 6.48 7.80
C ASP A 252 -6.03 5.35 6.93
N TYR A 253 -5.96 5.42 5.58
CA TYR A 253 -6.57 4.43 4.69
C TYR A 253 -6.18 2.99 5.02
N GLN A 254 -4.90 2.73 5.29
CA GLN A 254 -4.42 1.39 5.64
C GLN A 254 -5.05 0.88 6.95
N TRP A 255 -5.25 1.75 7.94
CA TRP A 255 -5.86 1.38 9.21
C TRP A 255 -7.35 1.06 9.03
N PHE A 256 -8.09 1.86 8.28
CA PHE A 256 -9.51 1.61 8.02
C PHE A 256 -9.73 0.40 7.13
N PHE A 257 -8.87 0.16 6.15
CA PHE A 257 -8.88 -1.10 5.38
C PHE A 257 -8.71 -2.32 6.29
N LYS A 258 -7.80 -2.24 7.27
CA LYS A 258 -7.53 -3.37 8.17
C LYS A 258 -8.70 -3.64 9.11
N ASN A 259 -9.28 -2.60 9.70
CA ASN A 259 -10.21 -2.70 10.84
C ASN A 259 -11.69 -2.56 10.47
N THR A 260 -12.03 -1.94 9.34
CA THR A 260 -13.41 -1.75 8.85
C THR A 260 -14.37 -1.19 9.91
N LEU A 261 -13.90 -0.22 10.70
CA LEU A 261 -14.68 0.49 11.72
C LEU A 261 -15.17 1.83 11.18
N SER A 262 -16.38 2.25 11.56
CA SER A 262 -16.95 3.52 11.10
C SER A 262 -16.05 4.72 11.43
N PRO A 263 -15.72 5.59 10.44
CA PRO A 263 -14.92 6.80 10.68
C PRO A 263 -15.55 7.70 11.73
N ARG A 264 -16.89 7.75 11.77
CA ARG A 264 -17.65 8.52 12.78
C ARG A 264 -17.42 8.07 14.20
N ILE A 265 -17.01 6.82 14.45
CA ILE A 265 -16.69 6.31 15.79
C ILE A 265 -15.22 6.56 16.11
N VAL A 266 -14.34 6.38 15.12
CA VAL A 266 -12.90 6.44 15.29
C VAL A 266 -12.39 7.87 15.40
N TYR A 267 -13.07 8.83 14.75
CA TYR A 267 -12.68 10.24 14.74
C TYR A 267 -13.41 11.12 15.78
N LEU A 268 -14.21 10.53 16.68
CA LEU A 268 -14.72 11.23 17.88
C LEU A 268 -13.55 11.78 18.73
#